data_AF-F0SQP6-F1
#
_entry.id   AF-F0SQP6-F1
#
_cell.length_a   1.000
_cell.length_b   1.000
_cell.length_c   1.000
_cell.angle_alpha   90.00
_cell.angle_beta   90.00
_cell.angle_gamma   90.00
#
_symmetry.space_group_name_H-M   'P 1'
#
loop_
_entity.id
_entity.type
_entity.pdbx_description
1 polymer ?
#
loop_
_entity_poly.entity_id
_entity_poly.type
_entity_poly.pdbx_seq_one_letter_code
_entity_poly.pdbx_strand_id
1 'polypeptide(L)'
;MKPEKKEDVKLTDAQQAKLQDCEIVIEDGLKAFLKTCIAVVVIDDLELYKPHKSLHAYCAFRFDYSDTETGRLRNAGHVLVNLSGLSADDLFSGKESDIVLPANEGQCREMAKLKKGKKQDADLQRKVWAEVIKRAGQDKITARLIKEVVDEMTGNGGDGSDDDTASSSNADGPCNAKLSIKFEDDEHFDLAQPFEAAAESFGVKPARKKNTLTFGVEADSREKLLRKLAGYAAAYQVTRIVVDFK
;
A
#
# COMPACT_ATOMS: atom_id res chain seq x y z
N MET A 1 14.00 42.76 0.95
CA MET A 1 14.45 41.35 0.88
C MET A 1 14.27 40.88 -0.54
N LYS A 2 15.37 40.65 -1.26
CA LYS A 2 15.32 40.02 -2.58
C LYS A 2 15.01 38.52 -2.36
N PRO A 3 14.11 37.89 -3.14
CA PRO A 3 13.96 36.45 -3.06
C PRO A 3 15.25 35.80 -3.57
N GLU A 4 15.91 35.04 -2.71
CA GLU A 4 17.02 34.16 -3.10
C GLU A 4 16.50 33.18 -4.16
N LYS A 5 17.21 33.11 -5.29
CA LYS A 5 16.95 32.14 -6.35
C LYS A 5 17.04 30.74 -5.74
N LYS A 6 15.97 29.95 -5.86
CA LYS A 6 16.03 28.50 -5.61
C LYS A 6 17.02 27.92 -6.61
N GLU A 7 18.19 27.51 -6.14
CA GLU A 7 19.08 26.66 -6.92
C GLU A 7 18.31 25.38 -7.26
N ASP A 8 18.35 24.99 -8.54
CA ASP A 8 17.85 23.70 -8.99
C ASP A 8 18.69 22.61 -8.32
N VAL A 9 18.18 22.05 -7.22
CA VAL A 9 18.88 21.01 -6.44
C VAL A 9 18.96 19.75 -7.30
N LYS A 10 20.10 19.56 -7.95
CA LYS A 10 20.42 18.38 -8.75
C LYS A 10 21.11 17.32 -7.88
N LEU A 11 20.68 16.07 -8.00
CA LEU A 11 21.32 14.94 -7.32
C LEU A 11 22.76 14.74 -7.83
N THR A 12 23.65 14.32 -6.93
CA THR A 12 24.99 13.84 -7.31
C THR A 12 24.91 12.50 -8.03
N ASP A 13 25.95 12.11 -8.76
CA ASP A 13 25.98 10.82 -9.48
C ASP A 13 25.77 9.63 -8.54
N ALA A 14 26.31 9.68 -7.33
CA ALA A 14 26.12 8.65 -6.31
C ALA A 14 24.66 8.59 -5.81
N GLN A 15 24.03 9.74 -5.61
CA GLN A 15 22.61 9.81 -5.24
C GLN A 15 21.70 9.34 -6.37
N GLN A 16 22.05 9.64 -7.63
CA GLN A 16 21.32 9.18 -8.79
C GLN A 16 21.39 7.65 -8.93
N ALA A 17 22.59 7.07 -8.75
CA ALA A 17 22.76 5.62 -8.74
C ALA A 17 21.94 4.97 -7.62
N LYS A 18 21.98 5.53 -6.41
CA LYS A 18 21.20 5.04 -5.27
C LYS A 18 19.69 5.12 -5.51
N LEU A 19 19.23 6.21 -6.14
CA LEU A 19 17.83 6.38 -6.52
C LEU A 19 17.42 5.30 -7.54
N GLN A 20 18.25 5.05 -8.54
CA GLN A 20 18.01 3.98 -9.53
C GLN A 20 17.90 2.61 -8.88
N ASP A 21 18.79 2.28 -7.93
CA ASP A 21 18.70 1.02 -7.18
C ASP A 21 17.36 0.90 -6.43
N CYS A 22 16.93 2.00 -5.79
CA CYS A 22 15.65 2.04 -5.08
C CYS A 22 14.46 1.90 -6.06
N GLU A 23 14.52 2.56 -7.21
CA GLU A 23 13.50 2.46 -8.26
C GLU A 23 13.35 1.03 -8.78
N ILE A 24 14.46 0.36 -9.10
CA ILE A 24 14.46 -1.04 -9.56
C ILE A 24 13.77 -1.94 -8.54
N VAL A 25 14.10 -1.79 -7.25
CA VAL A 25 13.48 -2.58 -6.17
C VAL A 25 11.97 -2.30 -6.05
N ILE A 26 11.55 -1.05 -6.25
CA ILE A 26 10.13 -0.68 -6.18
C ILE A 26 9.37 -1.20 -7.40
N GLU A 27 9.97 -1.18 -8.59
CA GLU A 27 9.37 -1.68 -9.83
C GLU A 27 9.26 -3.21 -9.86
N ASP A 28 10.25 -3.92 -9.33
CA ASP A 28 10.21 -5.38 -9.17
C ASP A 28 9.08 -5.83 -8.22
N GLY A 29 8.65 -4.93 -7.34
CA GLY A 29 7.25 -4.58 -7.00
C GLY A 29 6.27 -5.61 -6.41
N LEU A 30 6.35 -6.90 -6.73
CA LEU A 30 5.28 -7.85 -6.40
C LEU A 30 5.67 -8.99 -5.46
N LYS A 31 6.96 -9.21 -5.22
CA LYS A 31 7.44 -10.34 -4.39
C LYS A 31 8.14 -9.95 -3.09
N ALA A 32 8.41 -8.68 -2.85
CA ALA A 32 9.27 -8.26 -1.73
C ALA A 32 8.75 -7.00 -1.01
N PHE A 33 7.55 -7.08 -0.42
CA PHE A 33 6.93 -6.02 0.40
C PHE A 33 7.93 -5.27 1.31
N LEU A 34 8.80 -6.02 2.02
CA LEU A 34 9.82 -5.44 2.90
C LEU A 34 10.78 -4.52 2.12
N LYS A 35 11.33 -5.01 1.01
CA LYS A 35 12.29 -4.25 0.20
C LYS A 35 11.66 -2.99 -0.38
N THR A 36 10.42 -3.06 -0.86
CA THR A 36 9.69 -1.89 -1.36
C THR A 36 9.49 -0.84 -0.27
N CYS A 37 9.08 -1.26 0.93
CA CYS A 37 8.89 -0.32 2.05
C CYS A 37 10.21 0.35 2.46
N ILE A 38 11.30 -0.42 2.52
CA ILE A 38 12.63 0.11 2.86
C ILE A 38 13.14 1.05 1.77
N ALA A 39 12.99 0.72 0.49
CA ALA A 39 13.39 1.58 -0.63
C ALA A 39 12.69 2.95 -0.57
N VAL A 40 11.39 2.97 -0.28
CA VAL A 40 10.62 4.22 -0.12
C VAL A 40 11.17 5.07 1.04
N VAL A 41 11.56 4.44 2.15
CA VAL A 41 12.17 5.16 3.28
C VAL A 41 13.56 5.68 2.93
N VAL A 42 14.39 4.92 2.21
CA VAL A 42 15.71 5.39 1.73
C VAL A 42 15.58 6.63 0.85
N ILE A 43 14.64 6.62 -0.10
CA ILE A 43 14.36 7.77 -0.97
C ILE A 43 13.98 9.00 -0.15
N ASP A 44 13.18 8.82 0.91
CA ASP A 44 12.72 9.92 1.75
C ASP A 44 13.82 10.45 2.69
N ASP A 45 14.50 9.56 3.41
CA ASP A 45 15.54 9.90 4.39
C ASP A 45 16.74 10.58 3.73
N LEU A 46 17.08 10.19 2.49
CA LEU A 46 18.17 10.79 1.70
C LEU A 46 17.68 11.89 0.74
N GLU A 47 16.40 12.25 0.78
CA GLU A 47 15.75 13.24 -0.09
C GLU A 47 16.00 13.03 -1.59
N LEU A 48 16.11 11.76 -2.03
CA LEU A 48 16.40 11.40 -3.42
C LEU A 48 15.26 11.72 -4.37
N TYR A 49 14.08 12.05 -3.85
CA TYR A 49 12.94 12.49 -4.65
C TYR A 49 13.13 13.88 -5.29
N LYS A 50 14.20 14.62 -4.96
CA LYS A 50 14.48 15.91 -5.60
C LYS A 50 14.77 15.72 -7.10
N PRO A 51 14.28 16.63 -7.98
CA PRO A 51 13.75 17.95 -7.67
C PRO A 51 12.24 18.01 -7.36
N HIS A 52 11.55 16.88 -7.21
CA HIS A 52 10.12 16.89 -6.90
C HIS A 52 9.87 17.55 -5.53
N LYS A 53 8.69 18.17 -5.39
CA LYS A 53 8.34 18.95 -4.18
C LYS A 53 8.21 18.11 -2.91
N SER A 54 7.97 16.81 -3.06
CA SER A 54 7.79 15.86 -1.95
C SER A 54 7.97 14.43 -2.46
N LEU A 55 8.23 13.51 -1.53
CA LEU A 55 8.20 12.07 -1.79
C LEU A 55 6.91 11.64 -2.49
N HIS A 56 5.76 12.14 -2.04
CA HIS A 56 4.45 11.79 -2.61
C HIS A 56 4.34 12.21 -4.08
N ALA A 57 4.79 13.43 -4.42
CA ALA A 57 4.79 13.91 -5.80
C ALA A 57 5.73 13.08 -6.69
N TYR A 58 6.86 12.63 -6.15
CA TYR A 58 7.78 11.76 -6.85
C TYR A 58 7.20 10.36 -7.05
N CYS A 59 6.69 9.71 -6.01
CA CYS A 59 6.11 8.37 -6.11
C CYS A 59 4.88 8.32 -7.02
N ALA A 60 4.05 9.37 -7.00
CA ALA A 60 2.93 9.50 -7.93
C ALA A 60 3.41 9.64 -9.39
N PHE A 61 4.48 10.41 -9.62
CA PHE A 61 5.05 10.57 -10.96
C PHE A 61 5.74 9.29 -11.46
N ARG A 62 6.57 8.65 -10.64
CA ARG A 62 7.44 7.53 -11.03
C ARG A 62 6.75 6.18 -11.03
N PHE A 63 5.83 5.95 -10.08
CA PHE A 63 5.23 4.64 -9.81
C PHE A 63 3.69 4.62 -9.85
N ASP A 64 3.03 5.76 -10.15
CA ASP A 64 1.57 5.89 -10.14
C ASP A 64 0.94 5.58 -8.76
N TYR A 65 1.71 5.76 -7.68
CA TYR A 65 1.22 5.58 -6.31
C TYR A 65 0.37 6.76 -5.87
N SER A 66 -0.75 6.44 -5.21
CA SER A 66 -1.54 7.47 -4.51
C SER A 66 -0.82 7.98 -3.26
N ASP A 67 -1.19 9.17 -2.78
CA ASP A 67 -0.63 9.71 -1.54
C ASP A 67 -0.81 8.75 -0.35
N THR A 68 -1.95 8.06 -0.32
CA THR A 68 -2.27 7.06 0.72
C THR A 68 -1.34 5.85 0.61
N GLU A 69 -1.05 5.38 -0.60
CA GLU A 69 -0.18 4.24 -0.85
C GLU A 69 1.27 4.56 -0.49
N THR A 70 1.79 5.71 -0.94
CA THR A 70 3.11 6.19 -0.54
C THR A 70 3.22 6.33 0.98
N GLY A 71 2.22 6.93 1.63
CA GLY A 71 2.18 7.06 3.08
C GLY A 71 2.16 5.72 3.81
N ARG A 72 1.41 4.72 3.30
CA ARG A 72 1.38 3.36 3.87
C ARG A 72 2.73 2.66 3.76
N LEU A 73 3.36 2.68 2.57
CA LEU A 73 4.68 2.08 2.35
C LEU A 73 5.74 2.73 3.23
N ARG A 74 5.76 4.07 3.28
CA ARG A 74 6.67 4.84 4.13
C ARG A 74 6.49 4.50 5.62
N ASN A 75 5.25 4.47 6.10
CA ASN A 75 4.97 4.15 7.50
C ASN A 75 5.36 2.72 7.85
N ALA A 76 5.12 1.75 6.95
CA ALA A 76 5.55 0.38 7.13
C ALA A 76 7.07 0.25 7.14
N GLY A 77 7.77 0.96 6.25
CA GLY A 77 9.24 0.98 6.23
C GLY A 77 9.83 1.51 7.54
N HIS A 78 9.24 2.58 8.10
CA HIS A 78 9.67 3.07 9.42
C HIS A 78 9.44 2.06 10.55
N VAL A 79 8.36 1.27 10.52
CA VAL A 79 8.16 0.17 11.47
C VAL A 79 9.30 -0.85 11.35
N LEU A 80 9.63 -1.27 10.12
CA LEU A 80 10.71 -2.23 9.88
C LEU A 80 12.06 -1.72 10.41
N VAL A 81 12.39 -0.45 10.14
CA VAL A 81 13.59 0.24 10.66
C VAL A 81 13.61 0.31 12.19
N ASN A 82 12.49 0.71 12.80
CA ASN A 82 12.40 0.84 14.26
C ASN A 82 12.56 -0.49 14.98
N LEU A 83 11.97 -1.55 14.42
CA LEU A 83 12.06 -2.90 14.97
C LEU A 83 13.45 -3.49 14.77
N SER A 84 14.04 -3.33 13.59
CA SER A 84 15.35 -3.92 13.28
C SER A 84 16.50 -3.33 14.09
N GLY A 85 16.39 -2.07 14.52
CA GLY A 85 17.49 -1.32 15.14
C GLY A 85 18.57 -0.88 14.14
N LEU A 86 18.32 -1.05 12.84
CA LEU A 86 19.22 -0.70 11.74
C LEU A 86 18.72 0.56 11.01
N SER A 87 19.60 1.23 10.26
CA SER A 87 19.17 2.29 9.35
C SER A 87 18.40 1.71 8.14
N ALA A 88 17.63 2.54 7.44
CA ALA A 88 16.99 2.12 6.20
C ALA A 88 18.03 1.71 5.14
N ASP A 89 19.18 2.39 5.10
CA ASP A 89 20.27 2.08 4.18
C ASP A 89 20.94 0.74 4.49
N ASP A 90 21.16 0.44 5.78
CA ASP A 90 21.63 -0.87 6.23
C ASP A 90 20.68 -1.99 5.78
N LEU A 91 19.38 -1.85 6.01
CA LEU A 91 18.38 -2.83 5.60
C LEU A 91 18.31 -2.96 4.07
N PHE A 92 18.44 -1.85 3.34
CA PHE A 92 18.41 -1.84 1.88
C PHE A 92 19.62 -2.54 1.27
N SER A 93 20.80 -2.38 1.89
CA SER A 93 22.03 -3.06 1.48
C SER A 93 22.07 -4.56 1.84
N GLY A 94 21.03 -5.06 2.52
CA GLY A 94 20.88 -6.47 2.84
C GLY A 94 21.44 -6.88 4.19
N LYS A 95 21.75 -5.92 5.07
CA LYS A 95 22.10 -6.23 6.47
C LYS A 95 20.91 -6.88 7.17
N GLU A 96 21.14 -8.05 7.75
CA GLU A 96 20.11 -8.81 8.44
C GLU A 96 19.83 -8.23 9.83
N SER A 97 18.57 -8.33 10.26
CA SER A 97 18.17 -7.99 11.62
C SER A 97 18.27 -9.21 12.52
N ASP A 98 18.67 -9.01 13.77
CA ASP A 98 18.72 -10.06 14.79
C ASP A 98 17.32 -10.56 15.22
N ILE A 99 16.26 -9.89 14.78
CA ILE A 99 14.88 -10.23 15.11
C ILE A 99 14.05 -10.55 13.87
N VAL A 100 13.00 -11.36 14.06
CA VAL A 100 12.00 -11.62 13.04
C VAL A 100 11.21 -10.32 12.79
N LEU A 101 11.23 -9.83 11.55
CA LEU A 101 10.49 -8.64 11.15
C LEU A 101 9.08 -8.97 10.66
N PRO A 102 8.15 -8.00 10.69
CA PRO A 102 6.87 -8.11 10.02
C PRO A 102 7.01 -8.51 8.54
N ALA A 103 6.25 -9.51 8.12
CA ALA A 103 6.26 -10.11 6.79
C ALA A 103 5.33 -9.40 5.80
N ASN A 104 4.36 -8.61 6.26
CA ASN A 104 3.35 -7.97 5.39
C ASN A 104 2.81 -6.64 5.94
N GLU A 105 2.12 -5.90 5.06
CA GLU A 105 1.55 -4.59 5.36
C GLU A 105 0.58 -4.63 6.53
N GLY A 106 -0.24 -5.68 6.62
CA GLY A 106 -1.23 -5.82 7.69
C GLY A 106 -0.59 -5.84 9.08
N GLN A 107 0.55 -6.50 9.23
CA GLN A 107 1.32 -6.52 10.48
C GLN A 107 1.95 -5.16 10.78
N CYS A 108 2.60 -4.53 9.77
CA CYS A 108 3.19 -3.20 9.94
C CYS A 108 2.15 -2.13 10.28
N ARG A 109 0.95 -2.21 9.70
CA ARG A 109 -0.10 -1.21 9.86
C ARG A 109 -0.58 -1.09 11.30
N GLU A 110 -0.70 -2.20 12.01
CA GLU A 110 -1.08 -2.18 13.43
C GLU A 110 0.01 -1.52 14.28
N MET A 111 1.29 -1.82 13.99
CA MET A 111 2.43 -1.22 14.67
C MET A 111 2.60 0.29 14.35
N ALA A 112 2.27 0.71 13.13
CA ALA A 112 2.38 2.10 12.70
C ALA A 112 1.41 3.06 13.42
N LYS A 113 0.37 2.51 14.09
CA LYS A 113 -0.57 3.27 14.93
C LYS A 113 0.07 3.72 16.24
N LEU A 114 1.10 3.02 16.71
CA LEU A 114 1.84 3.34 17.92
C LEU A 114 2.65 4.63 17.71
N LYS A 115 2.15 5.74 18.25
CA LYS A 115 2.70 7.08 18.05
C LYS A 115 3.05 7.77 19.36
N LYS A 116 4.12 8.56 19.32
CA LYS A 116 4.49 9.54 20.33
C LYS A 116 4.39 10.93 19.69
N GLY A 117 3.27 11.61 19.92
CA GLY A 117 2.93 12.85 19.23
C GLY A 117 2.71 12.61 17.72
N LYS A 118 3.47 13.31 16.87
CA LYS A 118 3.34 13.19 15.40
C LYS A 118 4.18 12.06 14.78
N LYS A 119 5.05 11.41 15.55
CA LYS A 119 5.98 10.37 15.07
C LYS A 119 5.63 9.00 15.64
N GLN A 120 6.07 7.94 14.98
CA GLN A 120 5.98 6.59 15.52
C GLN A 120 6.84 6.45 16.80
N ASP A 121 6.37 5.66 17.76
CA ASP A 121 7.10 5.39 18.99
C ASP A 121 7.91 4.09 18.84
N ALA A 122 9.19 4.22 18.50
CA ALA A 122 10.06 3.08 18.26
C ALA A 122 10.24 2.20 19.51
N ASP A 123 10.27 2.79 20.71
CA ASP A 123 10.42 2.03 21.96
C ASP A 123 9.16 1.22 22.27
N LEU A 124 7.98 1.83 22.08
CA LEU A 124 6.72 1.12 22.25
C LEU A 124 6.52 0.04 21.19
N GLN A 125 6.88 0.32 19.93
CA GLN A 125 6.85 -0.68 18.87
C GLN A 125 7.74 -1.89 19.20
N ARG A 126 8.98 -1.68 19.65
CA ARG A 126 9.86 -2.78 20.05
C ARG A 126 9.29 -3.59 21.21
N LYS A 127 8.70 -2.94 22.21
CA LYS A 127 8.06 -3.62 23.35
C LYS A 127 6.86 -4.46 22.94
N VAL A 128 5.95 -3.89 22.15
CA VAL A 128 4.79 -4.59 21.61
C VAL A 128 5.23 -5.78 20.76
N TRP A 129 6.23 -5.59 19.90
CA TRP A 129 6.71 -6.65 19.02
C TRP A 129 7.35 -7.82 19.78
N ALA A 130 8.14 -7.52 20.82
CA ALA A 130 8.72 -8.54 21.69
C ALA A 130 7.63 -9.38 22.38
N GLU A 131 6.54 -8.74 22.84
CA GLU A 131 5.40 -9.45 23.43
C GLU A 131 4.62 -10.26 22.38
N VAL A 132 4.45 -9.74 21.16
CA VAL A 132 3.84 -10.48 20.04
C VAL A 132 4.64 -11.75 19.73
N ILE A 133 5.97 -11.66 19.62
CA ILE A 133 6.83 -12.83 19.39
C ILE A 133 6.69 -13.84 20.53
N LYS A 134 6.70 -13.35 21.77
CA LYS A 134 6.55 -14.21 22.96
C LYS A 134 5.21 -14.94 22.98
N ARG A 135 4.11 -14.28 22.63
CA ARG A 135 2.76 -14.87 22.58
C ARG A 135 2.54 -15.79 21.40
N ALA A 136 3.09 -15.45 20.24
CA ALA A 136 3.04 -16.30 19.07
C ALA A 136 3.81 -17.61 19.33
N GLY A 137 4.96 -17.54 20.01
CA GLY A 137 5.79 -18.72 20.24
C GLY A 137 6.24 -19.33 18.91
N GLN A 138 5.68 -20.49 18.56
CA GLN A 138 5.92 -21.15 17.25
C GLN A 138 4.82 -20.87 16.22
N ASP A 139 3.72 -20.25 16.63
CA ASP A 139 2.59 -19.94 15.75
C ASP A 139 2.89 -18.75 14.84
N LYS A 140 2.09 -18.63 13.77
CA LYS A 140 2.19 -17.54 12.81
C LYS A 140 1.78 -16.21 13.46
N ILE A 141 2.65 -15.22 13.39
CA ILE A 141 2.32 -13.84 13.78
C ILE A 141 1.24 -13.30 12.82
N THR A 142 0.07 -12.96 13.35
CA THR A 142 -1.04 -12.39 12.57
C THR A 142 -1.28 -10.93 12.92
N ALA A 143 -1.90 -10.18 12.01
CA ALA A 143 -2.33 -8.81 12.30
C ALA A 143 -3.31 -8.74 13.48
N ARG A 144 -4.13 -9.78 13.68
CA ARG A 144 -5.07 -9.87 14.81
C ARG A 144 -4.34 -9.94 16.14
N LEU A 145 -3.36 -10.83 16.25
CA LEU A 145 -2.53 -10.96 17.45
C LEU A 145 -1.81 -9.65 17.78
N ILE A 146 -1.25 -8.97 16.77
CA ILE A 146 -0.58 -7.68 16.97
C ILE A 146 -1.56 -6.65 17.51
N LYS A 147 -2.76 -6.57 16.93
CA LYS A 147 -3.81 -5.65 17.40
C LYS A 147 -4.18 -5.93 18.86
N GLU A 148 -4.41 -7.20 19.23
CA GLU A 148 -4.72 -7.60 20.61
C GLU A 148 -3.64 -7.11 21.59
N VAL A 149 -2.35 -7.33 21.27
CA VAL A 149 -1.23 -6.86 22.12
C VAL A 149 -1.15 -5.33 22.16
N VAL A 150 -1.37 -4.65 21.04
CA VAL A 150 -1.39 -3.18 20.97
C VAL A 150 -2.50 -2.63 21.88
N ASP A 151 -3.71 -3.15 21.77
CA ASP A 151 -4.87 -2.67 22.52
C ASP A 151 -4.67 -2.88 24.03
N GLU A 152 -4.12 -4.03 24.44
CA GLU A 152 -3.77 -4.31 25.84
C GLU A 152 -2.68 -3.37 26.38
N MET A 153 -1.58 -3.17 25.63
CA MET A 153 -0.47 -2.34 26.10
C MET A 153 -0.76 -0.84 26.10
N THR A 154 -1.70 -0.40 25.27
CA THR A 154 -2.09 1.01 25.19
C THR A 154 -3.31 1.35 26.05
N GLY A 155 -3.92 0.36 26.71
CA GLY A 155 -5.11 0.55 27.55
C GLY A 155 -6.37 0.86 26.74
N ASN A 156 -6.37 0.53 25.44
CA ASN A 156 -7.48 0.75 24.51
C ASN A 156 -8.45 -0.44 24.48
N GLY A 157 -8.39 -1.34 25.47
CA GLY A 157 -9.25 -2.51 25.64
C GLY A 157 -10.73 -2.12 25.74
N GLY A 158 -11.37 -1.99 24.58
CA GLY A 158 -12.81 -1.99 24.43
C GLY A 158 -13.30 -3.42 24.55
N ASP A 159 -14.11 -3.64 25.57
CA ASP A 159 -15.00 -4.77 25.78
C ASP A 159 -15.63 -5.29 24.47
N GLY A 160 -15.66 -6.61 24.33
CA GLY A 160 -16.10 -7.30 23.12
C GLY A 160 -16.03 -8.81 23.28
N SER A 161 -16.51 -9.31 24.42
CA SER A 161 -17.08 -10.66 24.47
C SER A 161 -18.46 -10.62 23.83
N ASP A 162 -18.66 -11.43 22.80
CA ASP A 162 -19.86 -12.17 22.41
C ASP A 162 -19.40 -12.98 21.18
N ASP A 163 -18.91 -14.21 21.34
CA ASP A 163 -19.72 -15.44 21.29
C ASP A 163 -20.81 -15.37 20.20
N ASP A 164 -20.56 -15.96 19.04
CA ASP A 164 -21.20 -17.24 18.68
C ASP A 164 -20.84 -17.73 17.26
N THR A 165 -20.63 -19.05 17.21
CA THR A 165 -21.12 -19.97 16.17
C THR A 165 -20.63 -19.85 14.71
N ALA A 166 -19.97 -20.93 14.29
CA ALA A 166 -19.86 -21.33 12.90
C ALA A 166 -21.25 -21.47 12.25
N SER A 167 -21.52 -20.69 11.21
CA SER A 167 -22.46 -21.09 10.15
C SER A 167 -22.18 -20.39 8.84
N SER A 168 -21.83 -21.23 7.86
CA SER A 168 -22.16 -21.02 6.46
C SER A 168 -23.61 -20.54 6.33
N SER A 169 -23.83 -19.31 5.84
CA SER A 169 -24.96 -19.00 4.97
C SER A 169 -24.81 -17.61 4.34
N ASN A 170 -24.89 -17.63 3.01
CA ASN A 170 -25.10 -16.55 2.07
C ASN A 170 -25.66 -15.22 2.63
N ALA A 171 -24.88 -14.16 2.48
CA ALA A 171 -25.40 -12.80 2.32
C ALA A 171 -24.69 -12.15 1.13
N ASP A 172 -24.89 -12.72 -0.07
CA ASP A 172 -24.55 -12.07 -1.34
C ASP A 172 -25.67 -11.06 -1.68
N GLY A 173 -25.82 -10.07 -0.80
CA GLY A 173 -26.81 -9.00 -0.92
C GLY A 173 -26.33 -7.87 -1.85
N PRO A 174 -27.21 -6.91 -2.15
CA PRO A 174 -26.87 -5.77 -2.97
C PRO A 174 -25.66 -5.02 -2.38
N CYS A 175 -24.71 -4.68 -3.25
CA CYS A 175 -23.45 -4.04 -2.90
C CYS A 175 -23.17 -2.85 -3.82
N ASN A 176 -22.43 -1.89 -3.29
CA ASN A 176 -21.94 -0.75 -4.05
C ASN A 176 -20.43 -0.88 -4.19
N ALA A 177 -19.92 -0.74 -5.41
CA ALA A 177 -18.49 -0.83 -5.67
C ALA A 177 -18.00 0.35 -6.50
N LYS A 178 -16.79 0.83 -6.18
CA LYS A 178 -16.04 1.72 -7.05
C LYS A 178 -15.03 0.89 -7.85
N LEU A 179 -15.09 1.02 -9.17
CA LEU A 179 -14.28 0.28 -10.12
C LEU A 179 -13.26 1.20 -10.78
N SER A 180 -12.05 0.68 -10.95
CA SER A 180 -10.99 1.27 -11.77
C SER A 180 -10.38 0.19 -12.66
N ILE A 181 -10.53 0.34 -13.96
CA ILE A 181 -10.06 -0.61 -14.98
C ILE A 181 -8.97 0.07 -15.80
N LYS A 182 -7.75 -0.46 -15.76
CA LYS A 182 -6.59 0.01 -16.52
C LYS A 182 -6.32 -0.94 -17.69
N PHE A 183 -6.07 -0.37 -18.86
CA PHE A 183 -5.78 -1.08 -20.10
C PHE A 183 -4.28 -0.97 -20.42
N GLU A 184 -3.80 -1.79 -21.36
CA GLU A 184 -2.43 -1.64 -21.86
C GLU A 184 -2.22 -0.24 -22.45
N ASP A 185 -1.04 0.33 -22.18
CA ASP A 185 -0.63 1.62 -22.74
C ASP A 185 0.06 1.33 -24.09
N ASP A 186 -0.75 1.03 -25.10
CA ASP A 186 -0.32 0.95 -26.50
C ASP A 186 -0.72 2.26 -27.19
N GLU A 187 0.20 2.85 -27.95
CA GLU A 187 -0.02 4.08 -28.74
C GLU A 187 -1.23 3.96 -29.69
N HIS A 188 -1.67 2.74 -29.99
CA HIS A 188 -2.81 2.45 -30.88
C HIS A 188 -4.08 2.01 -30.14
N PHE A 189 -4.09 1.97 -28.80
CA PHE A 189 -5.25 1.46 -28.04
C PHE A 189 -6.38 2.50 -27.95
N ASP A 190 -7.46 2.27 -28.69
CA ASP A 190 -8.66 3.10 -28.62
C ASP A 190 -9.61 2.64 -27.50
N LEU A 191 -9.74 3.50 -26.49
CA LEU A 191 -10.67 3.31 -25.37
C LEU A 191 -12.14 3.53 -25.73
N ALA A 192 -12.50 3.98 -26.94
CA ALA A 192 -13.89 4.21 -27.31
C ALA A 192 -14.74 2.94 -27.16
N GLN A 193 -14.30 1.81 -27.70
CA GLN A 193 -15.02 0.54 -27.60
C GLN A 193 -15.13 0.01 -26.16
N PRO A 194 -14.03 -0.08 -25.36
CA PRO A 194 -14.13 -0.43 -23.95
C PRO A 194 -15.05 0.53 -23.17
N PHE A 195 -14.99 1.82 -23.46
CA PHE A 195 -15.82 2.82 -22.78
C PHE A 195 -17.31 2.58 -23.01
N GLU A 196 -17.72 2.39 -24.27
CA GLU A 196 -19.12 2.11 -24.61
C GLU A 196 -19.59 0.78 -24.04
N ALA A 197 -18.77 -0.26 -24.18
CA ALA A 197 -19.09 -1.58 -23.66
C ALA A 197 -19.18 -1.62 -22.13
N ALA A 198 -18.37 -0.84 -21.42
CA ALA A 198 -18.50 -0.70 -19.97
C ALA A 198 -19.79 0.03 -19.60
N ALA A 199 -20.19 1.04 -20.39
CA ALA A 199 -21.43 1.76 -20.16
C ALA A 199 -22.66 0.87 -20.35
N GLU A 200 -22.67 0.06 -21.41
CA GLU A 200 -23.72 -0.92 -21.69
C GLU A 200 -23.71 -2.06 -20.66
N SER A 201 -22.54 -2.66 -20.43
CA SER A 201 -22.40 -3.80 -19.52
C SER A 201 -22.84 -3.40 -18.12
N PHE A 202 -22.31 -2.31 -17.55
CA PHE A 202 -22.55 -1.97 -16.15
C PHE A 202 -23.70 -0.98 -15.93
N GLY A 203 -24.34 -0.49 -16.99
CA GLY A 203 -25.48 0.44 -16.92
C GLY A 203 -25.11 1.79 -16.32
N VAL A 204 -23.83 2.17 -16.36
CA VAL A 204 -23.29 3.38 -15.71
C VAL A 204 -22.38 4.11 -16.67
N LYS A 205 -22.29 5.44 -16.57
CA LYS A 205 -21.41 6.22 -17.44
C LYS A 205 -19.99 6.26 -16.84
N PRO A 206 -18.98 5.58 -17.43
CA PRO A 206 -17.63 5.63 -16.91
C PRO A 206 -16.98 6.99 -17.14
N ALA A 207 -16.06 7.35 -16.25
CA ALA A 207 -15.14 8.46 -16.44
C ALA A 207 -13.84 7.92 -17.04
N ARG A 208 -13.40 8.53 -18.16
CA ARG A 208 -12.16 8.20 -18.86
C ARG A 208 -11.04 9.13 -18.41
N LYS A 209 -9.89 8.56 -18.04
CA LYS A 209 -8.63 9.29 -17.79
C LYS A 209 -7.46 8.48 -18.31
N LYS A 210 -6.75 8.98 -19.33
CA LYS A 210 -5.71 8.24 -20.06
C LYS A 210 -6.22 6.85 -20.48
N ASN A 211 -5.48 5.78 -20.22
CA ASN A 211 -5.81 4.36 -20.41
C ASN A 211 -6.62 3.74 -19.26
N THR A 212 -7.35 4.54 -18.47
CA THR A 212 -8.11 4.08 -17.30
C THR A 212 -9.58 4.50 -17.37
N LEU A 213 -10.47 3.56 -17.03
CA LEU A 213 -11.90 3.80 -16.82
C LEU A 213 -12.24 3.69 -15.33
N THR A 214 -13.01 4.66 -14.83
CA THR A 214 -13.47 4.66 -13.42
C THR A 214 -14.96 4.89 -13.31
N PHE A 215 -15.65 4.12 -12.48
CA PHE A 215 -17.10 4.25 -12.26
C PHE A 215 -17.56 3.62 -10.94
N GLY A 216 -18.68 4.11 -10.42
CA GLY A 216 -19.41 3.41 -9.36
C GLY A 216 -20.43 2.47 -10.00
N VAL A 217 -20.64 1.30 -9.40
CA VAL A 217 -21.67 0.34 -9.82
C VAL A 217 -22.43 -0.14 -8.58
N GLU A 218 -23.75 -0.19 -8.70
CA GLU A 218 -24.62 -0.90 -7.77
C GLU A 218 -24.88 -2.29 -8.36
N ALA A 219 -24.71 -3.33 -7.56
CA ALA A 219 -24.88 -4.70 -8.02
C ALA A 219 -25.65 -5.52 -7.00
N ASP A 220 -26.62 -6.31 -7.45
CA ASP A 220 -27.45 -7.16 -6.58
C ASP A 220 -26.66 -8.20 -5.80
N SER A 221 -25.43 -8.47 -6.23
CA SER A 221 -24.54 -9.47 -5.66
C SER A 221 -23.09 -9.17 -6.03
N ARG A 222 -22.20 -9.35 -5.05
CA ARG A 222 -20.76 -9.23 -5.20
C ARG A 222 -20.22 -10.27 -6.16
N GLU A 223 -20.70 -11.50 -6.06
CA GLU A 223 -20.26 -12.59 -6.93
C GLU A 223 -20.63 -12.32 -8.39
N LYS A 224 -21.87 -11.88 -8.65
CA LYS A 224 -22.33 -11.52 -9.99
C LYS A 224 -21.52 -10.37 -10.58
N LEU A 225 -21.19 -9.36 -9.78
CA LEU A 225 -20.36 -8.25 -10.23
C LEU A 225 -18.96 -8.72 -10.63
N LEU A 226 -18.33 -9.57 -9.81
CA LEU A 226 -16.99 -10.11 -10.10
C LEU A 226 -16.99 -10.99 -11.36
N ARG A 227 -18.01 -11.83 -11.57
CA ARG A 227 -18.15 -12.62 -12.80
C ARG A 227 -18.31 -11.73 -14.04
N LYS A 228 -19.10 -10.67 -13.93
CA LYS A 228 -19.30 -9.70 -15.02
C LYS A 228 -18.02 -8.94 -15.34
N LEU A 229 -17.25 -8.55 -14.32
CA LEU A 229 -15.93 -7.96 -14.49
C LEU A 229 -14.93 -8.92 -15.14
N ALA A 230 -14.95 -10.20 -14.76
CA ALA A 230 -14.10 -11.21 -15.38
C ALA A 230 -14.44 -11.40 -16.87
N GLY A 231 -15.73 -11.42 -17.23
CA GLY A 231 -16.15 -11.47 -18.63
C GLY A 231 -15.73 -10.23 -19.42
N TYR A 232 -15.88 -9.04 -18.83
CA TYR A 232 -15.40 -7.80 -19.43
C TYR A 232 -13.87 -7.80 -19.60
N ALA A 233 -13.12 -8.25 -18.60
CA ALA A 233 -11.65 -8.36 -18.65
C ALA A 233 -11.16 -9.38 -19.66
N ALA A 234 -11.94 -10.42 -19.98
CA ALA A 234 -11.59 -11.39 -21.02
C ALA A 234 -11.82 -10.84 -22.43
N ALA A 235 -12.78 -9.91 -22.60
CA ALA A 235 -13.10 -9.29 -23.88
C ALA A 235 -12.14 -8.16 -24.27
N TYR A 236 -11.45 -7.57 -23.30
CA TYR A 236 -10.55 -6.43 -23.49
C TYR A 236 -9.18 -6.70 -22.88
N GLN A 237 -8.11 -6.16 -23.46
CA GLN A 237 -6.73 -6.28 -22.92
C GLN A 237 -6.55 -5.44 -21.65
N VAL A 238 -7.17 -5.88 -20.55
CA VAL A 238 -7.15 -5.23 -19.24
C VAL A 238 -5.92 -5.67 -18.47
N THR A 239 -5.08 -4.71 -18.07
CA THR A 239 -3.87 -4.97 -17.27
C THR A 239 -4.14 -5.02 -15.78
N ARG A 240 -5.13 -4.23 -15.32
CA ARG A 240 -5.44 -4.14 -13.88
C ARG A 240 -6.89 -3.77 -13.66
N ILE A 241 -7.54 -4.48 -12.75
CA ILE A 241 -8.85 -4.10 -12.20
C ILE A 241 -8.70 -3.88 -10.70
N VAL A 242 -9.16 -2.73 -10.22
CA VAL A 242 -9.30 -2.43 -8.80
C VAL A 242 -10.78 -2.31 -8.50
N VAL A 243 -11.25 -3.09 -7.52
CA VAL A 243 -12.63 -3.09 -7.04
C VAL A 243 -12.62 -2.73 -5.56
N ASP A 244 -13.30 -1.65 -5.22
CA ASP A 244 -13.44 -1.16 -3.86
C ASP A 244 -14.92 -1.24 -3.44
N PHE A 245 -15.27 -2.26 -2.66
CA PHE A 245 -16.61 -2.47 -2.14
C PHE A 245 -16.84 -1.53 -0.95
N LYS A 246 -17.93 -0.77 -0.99
CA LYS A 246 -18.37 0.13 0.08
C LYS A 246 -19.31 -0.56 1.04
#